data_AF-A0A8J4FHR8-F1
#
_entry.id   AF-A0A8J4FHR8-F1
#
_cell.length_a   1.000
_cell.length_b   1.000
_cell.length_c   1.000
_cell.angle_alpha   90.00
_cell.angle_beta   90.00
_cell.angle_gamma   90.00
#
_symmetry.space_group_name_H-M   'P 1'
#
loop_
_entity.id
_entity.type
_entity.pdbx_description
1 polymer ?
#
loop_
_entity_poly.entity_id
_entity_poly.type
_entity_poly.pdbx_seq_one_letter_code
_entity_poly.pdbx_strand_id
1 'polypeptide(L)'
;MGLLTREGPPDWHPAPPQLRRAAAAAADHAATRGWDISALGLGFSLRQPDVSSTLVGMFTREMVDENINTALRVLGTAEAAAEESQVLAEVADILAAVRNLTWPSGRPLPSQGQPGTQPADA
;
A
#
# COMPACT_ATOMS: atom_id res chain seq x y z
N MET A 1 -2.86 6.57 6.75
CA MET A 1 -2.70 5.21 7.30
C MET A 1 -1.33 4.68 6.90
N GLY A 2 -0.26 5.23 7.49
CA GLY A 2 1.15 5.12 7.06
C GLY A 2 1.82 3.77 7.28
N LEU A 3 1.13 2.66 7.03
CA LEU A 3 1.74 1.32 7.11
C LEU A 3 2.96 1.20 6.19
N LEU A 4 2.89 1.77 5.00
CA LEU A 4 3.96 1.78 4.00
C LEU A 4 4.59 3.18 3.90
N THR A 5 4.91 3.78 5.04
CA THR A 5 5.72 5.01 5.12
C THR A 5 6.84 4.80 6.13
N ARG A 6 7.86 5.66 6.11
CA ARG A 6 9.00 5.56 7.03
C ARG A 6 8.60 5.76 8.50
N GLU A 7 7.65 6.65 8.75
CA GLU A 7 7.16 6.98 10.09
C GLU A 7 6.26 5.88 10.67
N GLY A 8 5.77 4.98 9.81
CA GLY A 8 4.87 3.92 10.19
C GLY A 8 3.45 4.40 10.52
N PRO A 9 2.56 3.46 10.87
CA PRO A 9 1.19 3.77 11.20
C PRO A 9 1.06 4.34 12.63
N PRO A 10 0.06 5.19 12.89
CA PRO A 10 -0.23 5.65 14.25
C PRO A 10 -0.66 4.50 15.17
N ASP A 11 -0.56 4.68 16.48
CA ASP A 11 -0.82 3.63 17.47
C ASP A 11 -2.22 3.02 17.40
N TRP A 12 -3.22 3.83 17.02
CA TRP A 12 -4.61 3.42 16.87
C TRP A 12 -4.90 2.61 15.60
N HIS A 13 -3.90 2.36 14.74
CA HIS A 13 -4.12 1.67 13.48
C HIS A 13 -4.58 0.21 13.69
N PRO A 14 -5.70 -0.23 13.10
CA PRO A 14 -6.32 -1.56 13.30
C PRO A 14 -5.56 -2.73 12.67
N ALA A 15 -4.34 -2.50 12.15
CA ALA A 15 -3.63 -3.55 11.43
C ALA A 15 -3.11 -4.59 12.42
N PRO A 16 -3.23 -5.90 12.12
CA PRO A 16 -2.71 -6.95 12.97
C PRO A 16 -1.21 -6.75 13.24
N PRO A 17 -0.69 -7.15 14.42
CA PRO A 17 0.71 -6.95 14.77
C PRO A 17 1.70 -7.54 13.74
N GLN A 18 1.36 -8.68 13.15
CA GLN A 18 2.19 -9.31 12.10
C GLN A 18 2.31 -8.46 10.84
N LEU A 19 1.22 -7.78 10.43
CA LEU A 19 1.23 -6.89 9.28
C LEU A 19 2.04 -5.62 9.57
N ARG A 20 1.86 -5.03 10.76
CA ARG A 20 2.64 -3.87 11.20
C ARG A 20 4.14 -4.17 11.20
N ARG A 21 4.54 -5.34 11.71
CA ARG A 21 5.94 -5.78 11.71
C ARG A 21 6.50 -5.99 10.31
N ALA A 22 5.75 -6.66 9.43
CA ALA A 22 6.19 -6.89 8.05
C ALA A 22 6.33 -5.57 7.27
N ALA A 23 5.38 -4.64 7.45
CA ALA A 23 5.42 -3.34 6.81
C ALA A 23 6.60 -2.48 7.31
N ALA A 24 6.87 -2.50 8.62
CA ALA A 24 8.06 -1.85 9.19
C ALA A 24 9.36 -2.46 8.65
N ALA A 25 9.48 -3.79 8.63
CA ALA A 25 10.65 -4.47 8.07
C ALA A 25 10.87 -4.15 6.58
N ALA A 26 9.79 -4.03 5.81
CA ALA A 26 9.87 -3.63 4.41
C ALA A 26 10.32 -2.17 4.25
N ALA A 27 9.81 -1.26 5.11
CA ALA A 27 10.20 0.15 5.10
C ALA A 27 11.67 0.33 5.47
N ASP A 28 12.13 -0.38 6.51
CA ASP A 28 13.53 -0.41 6.94
C ASP A 28 14.42 -0.94 5.83
N HIS A 29 14.05 -2.07 5.20
CA HIS A 29 14.80 -2.65 4.09
C HIS A 29 14.94 -1.67 2.92
N ALA A 30 13.84 -1.05 2.47
CA ALA A 30 13.88 -0.03 1.44
C ALA A 30 14.81 1.13 1.83
N ALA A 31 14.75 1.61 3.07
CA ALA A 31 15.60 2.67 3.57
C ALA A 31 17.09 2.30 3.58
N THR A 32 17.45 1.07 3.95
CA THR A 32 18.85 0.59 3.89
C THR A 32 19.40 0.54 2.46
N ARG A 33 18.52 0.40 1.47
CA ARG A 33 18.85 0.44 0.04
C ARG A 33 18.78 1.85 -0.56
N GLY A 34 18.54 2.88 0.25
CA GLY A 34 18.45 4.28 -0.20
C GLY A 34 17.11 4.65 -0.84
N TRP A 35 16.07 3.84 -0.64
CA TRP A 35 14.74 4.05 -1.21
C TRP A 35 13.73 4.47 -0.15
N ASP A 36 12.70 5.21 -0.59
CA ASP A 36 11.47 5.40 0.18
C ASP A 36 10.44 4.36 -0.26
N ILE A 37 9.91 3.60 0.71
CA ILE A 37 8.89 2.58 0.43
C ILE A 37 7.61 3.17 -0.16
N SER A 38 7.28 4.42 0.17
CA SER A 38 6.12 5.14 -0.37
C SER A 38 6.32 5.42 -1.87
N ALA A 39 7.53 5.84 -2.26
CA ALA A 39 7.89 6.06 -3.66
C ALA A 39 7.92 4.75 -4.45
N LEU A 40 8.42 3.66 -3.86
CA LEU A 40 8.36 2.32 -4.46
C LEU A 40 6.92 1.87 -4.68
N GLY A 41 6.04 2.10 -3.70
CA GLY A 41 4.61 1.77 -3.76
C GLY A 41 3.86 2.56 -4.83
N LEU A 42 4.11 3.87 -4.93
CA LEU A 42 3.58 4.70 -6.01
C LEU A 42 4.07 4.22 -7.37
N GLY A 43 5.37 3.96 -7.51
CA GLY A 43 5.93 3.47 -8.77
C GLY A 43 5.40 2.10 -9.17
N PHE A 44 5.19 1.19 -8.22
CA PHE A 44 4.49 -0.08 -8.47
C PHE A 44 3.07 0.13 -9.01
N SER A 45 2.32 1.06 -8.41
CA SER A 45 0.94 1.37 -8.80
C SER A 45 0.85 1.95 -10.20
N LEU A 46 1.74 2.89 -10.55
CA LEU A 46 1.81 3.50 -11.88
C LEU A 46 2.22 2.53 -13.00
N ARG A 47 2.84 1.39 -12.65
CA ARG A 47 3.22 0.34 -13.60
C ARG A 47 2.11 -0.69 -13.87
N GLN A 48 0.92 -0.55 -13.28
CA GLN A 48 -0.20 -1.47 -13.51
C GLN A 48 -1.00 -1.07 -14.76
N PRO A 49 -0.89 -1.78 -15.90
CA PRO A 49 -1.55 -1.39 -17.14
C PRO A 49 -3.08 -1.47 -17.08
N ASP A 50 -3.62 -2.29 -16.18
CA ASP A 50 -5.07 -2.49 -16.00
C ASP A 50 -5.72 -1.39 -15.13
N VAL A 51 -4.94 -0.46 -14.58
CA VAL A 51 -5.41 0.64 -13.72
C VAL A 51 -5.35 1.95 -14.49
N SER A 52 -6.50 2.54 -14.80
CA SER A 52 -6.57 3.76 -15.63
C SER A 52 -6.00 5.01 -14.96
N SER A 53 -6.04 5.10 -13.63
CA SER A 53 -5.52 6.25 -12.89
C SER A 53 -5.13 5.86 -11.46
N THR A 54 -4.09 6.50 -10.94
CA THR A 54 -3.62 6.36 -9.56
C THR A 54 -3.80 7.69 -8.84
N LEU A 55 -4.64 7.71 -7.80
CA LEU A 55 -4.79 8.86 -6.92
C LEU A 55 -3.80 8.77 -5.75
N VAL A 56 -2.95 9.77 -5.59
CA VAL A 56 -2.00 9.88 -4.48
C VAL A 56 -2.31 11.11 -3.63
N GLY A 57 -2.23 10.95 -2.31
CA GLY A 57 -2.41 12.04 -1.34
C GLY A 57 -1.08 12.59 -0.84
N MET A 58 -1.06 13.86 -0.46
CA MET A 58 0.09 14.56 0.10
C MET A 58 -0.37 15.73 0.97
N PHE A 59 0.44 16.13 1.94
CA PHE A 59 0.11 17.25 2.84
C PHE A 59 1.25 18.25 3.03
N THR A 60 2.41 18.00 2.41
CA THR A 60 3.54 18.93 2.37
C THR A 60 3.98 19.14 0.92
N ARG A 61 4.76 20.20 0.66
CA ARG A 61 5.28 20.48 -0.69
C ARG A 61 6.35 19.46 -1.09
N GLU A 62 7.13 19.00 -0.13
CA GLU A 62 8.18 18.01 -0.33
C GLU A 62 7.60 16.69 -0.85
N MET A 63 6.45 16.26 -0.30
CA MET A 63 5.73 15.08 -0.80
C MET A 63 5.17 15.27 -2.22
N VAL A 64 4.80 16.50 -2.59
CA VAL A 64 4.38 16.82 -3.97
C VAL A 64 5.56 16.57 -4.91
N ASP A 65 6.73 17.11 -4.58
CA ASP A 65 7.93 16.97 -5.39
C ASP A 65 8.38 15.49 -5.49
N GLU A 66 8.34 14.73 -4.40
CA GLU A 66 8.64 13.29 -4.38
C GLU A 66 7.68 12.47 -5.26
N ASN A 67 6.37 12.77 -5.21
CA ASN A 67 5.36 12.11 -6.02
C ASN A 67 5.55 12.42 -7.52
N ILE A 68 5.83 13.68 -7.86
CA ILE A 68 6.12 14.11 -9.24
C ILE A 68 7.38 13.39 -9.74
N ASN A 69 8.47 13.41 -8.98
CA ASN A 69 9.73 12.75 -9.36
C ASN A 69 9.54 11.26 -9.59
N THR A 70 8.77 10.59 -8.72
CA THR A 70 8.42 9.17 -8.88
C THR A 70 7.64 8.93 -10.17
N ALA A 71 6.62 9.76 -10.46
CA ALA A 71 5.82 9.62 -11.66
C ALA A 71 6.64 9.84 -12.94
N LEU A 72 7.44 10.91 -13.00
CA LEU A 72 8.30 11.20 -14.15
C LEU A 72 9.32 10.07 -14.41
N ARG A 73 9.89 9.51 -13.34
CA ARG A 73 10.82 8.39 -13.44
C ARG A 73 10.16 7.14 -14.01
N VAL A 74 8.96 6.80 -13.54
CA VAL A 74 8.20 5.63 -14.03
C VAL A 74 7.74 5.80 -15.47
N LEU A 75 7.36 7.02 -15.87
CA LEU A 75 6.95 7.35 -17.24
C LEU A 75 8.13 7.48 -18.22
N GLY A 76 9.37 7.29 -17.76
CA GLY A 76 10.56 7.34 -18.59
C GLY A 76 10.99 8.75 -19.00
N THR A 77 10.49 9.79 -18.33
CA THR A 77 10.84 11.19 -18.60
C THR A 77 11.91 11.73 -17.64
N ALA A 78 12.45 10.88 -16.76
CA ALA A 78 13.57 11.16 -15.87
C ALA A 78 14.50 9.93 -15.80
N GLU A 79 15.68 10.08 -15.19
CA GLU A 79 16.69 9.01 -15.13
C GLU A 79 16.16 7.73 -14.47
N ALA A 80 16.35 6.60 -15.18
CA ALA A 80 16.00 5.30 -14.66
C ALA A 80 16.95 4.92 -13.53
N ALA A 81 16.39 4.41 -12.43
CA ALA A 81 17.19 3.94 -11.31
C ALA A 81 17.42 2.44 -11.44
N ALA A 82 18.68 2.04 -11.69
CA ALA A 82 19.07 0.67 -11.99
C ALA A 82 18.65 -0.35 -10.90
N GLU A 83 18.56 0.08 -9.64
CA GLU A 83 18.27 -0.81 -8.50
C GLU A 83 16.79 -0.86 -8.10
N GLU A 84 15.93 0.02 -8.62
CA GLU A 84 14.54 0.13 -8.12
C GLU A 84 13.78 -1.19 -8.24
N SER A 85 13.89 -1.85 -9.40
CA SER A 85 13.18 -3.11 -9.66
C SER A 85 13.64 -4.22 -8.72
N GLN A 86 14.92 -4.24 -8.37
CA GLN A 86 15.47 -5.19 -7.41
C GLN A 86 14.94 -4.91 -5.99
N VAL A 87 15.03 -3.66 -5.53
CA VAL A 87 14.59 -3.29 -4.18
C VAL A 87 13.08 -3.51 -4.02
N LEU A 88 12.30 -3.25 -5.08
CA LEU A 88 10.86 -3.53 -5.10
C LEU A 88 10.56 -5.02 -4.95
N ALA A 89 11.33 -5.89 -5.62
CA ALA A 89 11.18 -7.34 -5.48
C ALA A 89 11.51 -7.81 -4.05
N GLU A 90 12.61 -7.32 -3.48
CA GLU A 90 13.01 -7.62 -2.09
C GLU A 90 11.94 -7.17 -1.09
N VAL A 91 11.36 -5.98 -1.28
CA VAL A 91 10.22 -5.48 -0.48
C VAL A 91 8.98 -6.38 -0.63
N ALA A 92 8.67 -6.82 -1.85
CA ALA A 92 7.55 -7.71 -2.10
C ALA A 92 7.72 -9.07 -1.41
N ASP A 93 8.95 -9.61 -1.37
CA ASP A 93 9.26 -10.86 -0.68
C ASP A 93 9.07 -10.74 0.84
N ILE A 94 9.48 -9.62 1.44
CA ILE A 94 9.24 -9.34 2.87
C ILE A 94 7.74 -9.32 3.18
N LEU A 95 6.94 -8.75 2.28
CA LEU A 95 5.49 -8.65 2.44
C LEU A 95 4.72 -9.92 2.07
N ALA A 96 5.37 -10.93 1.47
CA ALA A 96 4.70 -12.13 0.95
C ALA A 96 3.88 -12.88 2.01
N ALA A 97 4.41 -13.02 3.22
CA ALA A 97 3.76 -13.74 4.32
C ALA A 97 2.49 -13.04 4.85
N VAL A 98 2.34 -11.74 4.58
CA VAL A 98 1.19 -10.93 5.02
C VAL A 98 0.33 -10.47 3.85
N ARG A 99 0.58 -11.00 2.65
CA ARG A 99 -0.17 -10.64 1.44
C ARG A 99 -1.64 -11.02 1.63
N ASN A 100 -2.54 -10.11 1.25
CA ASN A 100 -3.99 -10.23 1.41
C ASN A 100 -4.48 -10.32 2.88
N LEU A 101 -3.59 -10.14 3.86
CA LEU A 101 -4.01 -9.97 5.24
C LEU A 101 -4.63 -8.58 5.39
N THR A 102 -5.89 -8.55 5.78
CA THR A 102 -6.65 -7.32 6.00
C THR A 102 -7.19 -7.28 7.43
N TRP A 103 -7.83 -6.16 7.77
CA TRP A 103 -8.57 -5.98 9.01
C TRP A 103 -10.02 -5.60 8.71
N PRO A 104 -10.98 -5.93 9.60
CA PRO A 104 -12.35 -5.47 9.46
C PRO A 104 -12.38 -3.93 9.34
N SER A 105 -13.06 -3.43 8.31
CA SER A 105 -13.21 -2.00 8.07
C SER A 105 -14.62 -1.70 7.57
N GLY A 106 -15.12 -0.49 7.89
CA GLY A 106 -16.47 -0.08 7.56
C GLY A 106 -17.55 -0.79 8.37
N ARG A 107 -18.80 -0.63 7.92
CA ARG A 107 -19.94 -1.39 8.47
C ARG A 107 -19.94 -2.78 7.83
N PRO A 108 -20.19 -3.86 8.59
CA PRO A 108 -20.43 -5.16 8.01
C PRO A 108 -21.51 -5.06 6.94
N LEU A 109 -21.35 -5.80 5.85
CA LEU A 109 -22.46 -5.97 4.92
C LEU A 109 -23.65 -6.54 5.70
N PRO A 110 -24.89 -6.12 5.39
CA PRO A 110 -26.08 -6.77 5.93
C PRO A 110 -25.92 -8.28 5.75
N SER A 111 -26.37 -9.07 6.71
CA SER A 111 -26.48 -10.51 6.50
C SER A 111 -27.26 -10.70 5.20
N GLN A 112 -26.69 -11.43 4.24
CA GLN A 112 -27.45 -11.92 3.10
C GLN A 112 -28.59 -12.72 3.74
N GLY A 113 -29.78 -12.11 3.81
CA GLY A 113 -30.94 -12.75 4.42
C GLY A 113 -31.09 -14.11 3.76
N GLN A 114 -31.29 -15.17 4.55
CA GLN A 114 -31.66 -16.44 3.96
C GLN A 114 -32.88 -16.19 3.06
N PRO A 115 -32.84 -16.60 1.78
CA PRO A 115 -34.02 -16.48 0.95
C PRO A 115 -35.11 -17.37 1.56
N GLY A 116 -36.15 -16.76 2.12
CA GLY A 116 -37.45 -17.41 2.28
C GLY A 116 -37.86 -17.96 3.66
N THR A 117 -37.53 -17.32 4.79
CA THR A 117 -38.38 -17.50 5.99
C THR A 117 -39.52 -16.48 5.95
N GLN A 118 -40.59 -16.83 5.24
CA GLN A 118 -41.88 -16.18 5.38
C GLN A 118 -42.34 -16.37 6.85
N PRO A 119 -42.80 -15.32 7.55
CA PRO A 119 -43.36 -15.51 8.89
C PRO A 119 -44.60 -16.40 8.77
N ALA A 120 -44.67 -17.44 9.59
CA ALA A 120 -45.89 -18.23 9.75
C ALA A 120 -46.93 -17.33 10.43
N ASP A 121 -48.06 -17.15 9.74
CA ASP A 121 -49.25 -16.49 10.26
C ASP A 121 -49.62 -17.07 11.64
N ALA A 122 -49.88 -16.16 12.59
CA ALA A 122 -50.62 -16.42 13.83
C ALA A 122 -51.55 -15.24 14.11
#